data_AF-A0A848CXX7-F1
#
_entry.id   AF-A0A848CXX7-F1
#
_cell.length_a   1.000
_cell.length_b   1.000
_cell.length_c   1.000
_cell.angle_alpha   90.00
_cell.angle_beta   90.00
_cell.angle_gamma   90.00
#
_symmetry.space_group_name_H-M   'P 1'
#
loop_
_entity.id
_entity.type
_entity.pdbx_description
1 polymer ?
#
loop_
_entity_poly.entity_id
_entity_poly.type
_entity_poly.pdbx_seq_one_letter_code
_entity_poly.pdbx_strand_id
1 'polypeptide(L)'
;MFEKNEMKSYRYVTESSHSDSEANEQLREKLDFLGISRIHKETVRRLKQIWMEHSRDIIDQFYERLHTFPQLHRIIEQHANDEKLKRTFHAYMMSLFEDELDLSYVFRRRAIAEAHARVGLTPDWLLPSFSLLNQLFIPCIIRSLKRKPAAMTDAILAYESMIALDQQIIMEAYMEQQANQFISGLSEIISYNAEIDEVRDLLHYQEQQAEDSLAVSAAMQELNAGIEEVANSVASVAHDSKETLEKLDKGFHALDTMIDSLGQIDAEQAKVASHVNELHTHVNNMGKVMDVIKGIAEQTNMLALNASIEAARAGEYGRGFSVVADEVRKLADHTKQSVTTITDDMRGLYEITQDIASLVQDSSARLHRGAEDSHRVVDDLTHINDVLQKLGEHFEEIAAIVEQQAISTDDITIRNHRIAEAVEKGVDIGQRTGEAVYHLSKMIDQYRVDFISSNLKMSQEDLLQLAITDHLLWRWKIYNLLLGFEKIDEKTIASHTDCRLGKWYYGTAKQLFGNTEAYRNIEAPHIRVHELAKEAAQAYNQGNKARAEECLRELAHASREVIATLETMKQNIIRQKEQHQGQGVWHV
;
A
#
# COMPACT_ATOMS: atom_id res chain seq x y z
N MET A 1 -54.32 -43.37 42.35
CA MET A 1 -54.72 -42.67 43.59
C MET A 1 -54.96 -41.19 43.29
N PHE A 2 -55.80 -40.91 42.29
CA PHE A 2 -56.27 -39.57 41.94
C PHE A 2 -57.77 -39.71 41.62
N GLU A 3 -58.60 -39.80 42.66
CA GLU A 3 -60.05 -39.74 42.47
C GLU A 3 -60.46 -38.29 42.20
N LYS A 4 -61.26 -38.13 41.14
CA LYS A 4 -62.01 -36.90 40.82
C LYS A 4 -63.05 -36.67 41.93
N ASN A 5 -62.68 -35.95 42.98
CA ASN A 5 -63.66 -35.22 43.79
C ASN A 5 -63.60 -33.75 43.39
N GLU A 6 -64.77 -33.13 43.26
CA GLU A 6 -64.99 -31.74 42.81
C GLU A 6 -64.03 -30.76 43.54
N MET A 7 -62.96 -30.38 42.85
CA MET A 7 -61.94 -29.48 43.36
C MET A 7 -62.43 -28.03 43.25
N LYS A 8 -62.59 -27.35 44.38
CA LYS A 8 -62.49 -25.89 44.40
C LYS A 8 -61.09 -25.54 43.88
N SER A 9 -61.00 -25.02 42.65
CA SER A 9 -59.77 -24.46 42.09
C SER A 9 -59.34 -23.28 42.97
N TYR A 10 -58.30 -23.46 43.77
CA TYR A 10 -57.72 -22.37 44.56
C TYR A 10 -56.75 -21.60 43.64
N ARG A 11 -57.18 -20.41 43.19
CA ARG A 11 -56.36 -19.54 42.36
C ARG A 11 -55.23 -18.94 43.20
N TYR A 12 -54.02 -19.48 43.04
CA TYR A 12 -52.77 -18.89 43.56
C TYR A 12 -52.22 -17.76 42.66
N VAL A 13 -52.74 -17.63 41.44
CA VAL A 13 -52.28 -16.67 40.41
C VAL A 13 -53.28 -15.52 40.27
N THR A 14 -52.86 -14.30 40.59
CA THR A 14 -53.54 -13.05 40.29
C THR A 14 -53.20 -12.59 38.86
N GLU A 15 -54.22 -12.24 38.06
CA GLU A 15 -54.02 -11.63 36.75
C GLU A 15 -53.53 -10.20 36.95
N SER A 16 -52.22 -9.97 36.89
CA SER A 16 -51.67 -8.60 36.86
C SER A 16 -51.78 -8.05 35.43
N SER A 17 -52.22 -6.79 35.30
CA SER A 17 -52.51 -6.15 34.00
C SER A 17 -51.27 -5.71 33.21
N HIS A 18 -50.07 -5.99 33.72
CA HIS A 18 -48.79 -5.46 33.20
C HIS A 18 -47.80 -6.57 32.80
N SER A 19 -48.23 -7.84 32.85
CA SER A 19 -47.34 -8.98 32.60
C SER A 19 -47.63 -9.71 31.30
N ASP A 20 -46.58 -10.25 30.71
CA ASP A 20 -46.62 -11.13 29.53
C ASP A 20 -47.60 -12.30 29.75
N SER A 21 -48.58 -12.45 28.86
CA SER A 21 -49.64 -13.47 28.97
C SER A 21 -49.06 -14.88 29.01
N GLU A 22 -47.95 -15.09 28.31
CA GLU A 22 -47.27 -16.38 28.18
C GLU A 22 -46.55 -16.79 29.48
N ALA A 23 -45.95 -15.82 30.19
CA ALA A 23 -45.25 -16.09 31.45
C ALA A 23 -46.21 -16.52 32.58
N ASN A 24 -47.42 -15.96 32.61
CA ASN A 24 -48.47 -16.35 33.55
C ASN A 24 -49.01 -17.75 33.27
N GLU A 25 -49.22 -18.09 32.00
CA GLU A 25 -49.71 -19.41 31.59
C GLU A 25 -48.70 -20.50 31.95
N GLN A 26 -47.41 -20.26 31.73
CA GLN A 26 -46.33 -21.19 32.08
C GLN A 26 -46.16 -21.36 33.60
N LEU A 27 -46.31 -20.29 34.38
CA LEU A 27 -46.30 -20.40 35.83
C LEU A 27 -47.47 -21.27 36.30
N ARG A 28 -48.67 -21.09 35.71
CA ARG A 28 -49.84 -21.93 36.00
C ARG A 28 -49.59 -23.41 35.67
N GLU A 29 -49.01 -23.72 34.51
CA GLU A 29 -48.67 -25.10 34.13
C GLU A 29 -47.70 -25.77 35.12
N LYS A 30 -46.67 -25.05 35.57
CA LYS A 30 -45.71 -25.56 36.57
C LYS A 30 -46.35 -25.78 37.93
N LEU A 31 -47.17 -24.83 38.37
CA LEU A 31 -47.93 -24.93 39.63
C LEU A 31 -48.89 -26.13 39.60
N ASP A 32 -49.51 -26.40 38.45
CA ASP A 32 -50.38 -27.56 38.26
C ASP A 32 -49.60 -28.88 38.20
N PHE A 33 -48.44 -28.90 37.51
CA PHE A 33 -47.55 -30.07 37.45
C PHE A 33 -47.06 -30.50 38.84
N LEU A 34 -46.66 -29.53 39.68
CA LEU A 34 -46.20 -29.78 41.05
C LEU A 34 -47.34 -29.99 42.06
N GLY A 35 -48.60 -29.91 41.61
CA GLY A 35 -49.78 -30.07 42.46
C GLY A 35 -49.97 -28.94 43.48
N ILE A 36 -49.29 -27.80 43.29
CA ILE A 36 -49.32 -26.65 44.20
C ILE A 36 -50.71 -26.01 44.24
N SER A 37 -51.44 -26.05 43.11
CA SER A 37 -52.85 -25.63 43.03
C SER A 37 -53.80 -26.42 43.94
N ARG A 38 -53.34 -27.54 44.52
CA ARG A 38 -54.07 -28.39 45.46
C ARG A 38 -53.61 -28.20 46.92
N ILE A 39 -52.60 -27.38 47.19
CA ILE A 39 -52.14 -27.10 48.54
C ILE A 39 -53.16 -26.21 49.26
N HIS A 40 -53.60 -26.62 50.45
CA HIS A 40 -54.48 -25.81 51.27
C HIS A 40 -53.71 -24.63 51.88
N LYS A 41 -54.23 -23.39 51.76
CA LYS A 41 -53.66 -22.19 52.42
C LYS A 41 -53.42 -22.38 53.92
N GLU A 42 -54.25 -23.19 54.58
CA GLU A 42 -54.06 -23.54 55.99
C GLU A 42 -52.77 -24.34 56.24
N THR A 43 -52.39 -25.22 55.32
CA THR A 43 -51.13 -25.98 55.38
C THR A 43 -49.93 -25.06 55.25
N VAL A 44 -49.97 -24.10 54.32
CA VAL A 44 -48.90 -23.09 54.14
C VAL A 44 -48.72 -22.23 55.40
N ARG A 45 -49.82 -21.77 56.00
CA ARG A 45 -49.78 -21.00 57.26
C ARG A 45 -49.21 -21.81 58.42
N ARG A 46 -49.51 -23.11 58.50
CA ARG A 46 -48.92 -24.01 59.50
C ARG A 46 -47.42 -24.19 59.30
N LEU A 47 -46.96 -24.38 58.06
CA LEU A 47 -45.54 -24.44 57.73
C LEU A 47 -44.81 -23.15 58.13
N LYS A 48 -45.41 -21.99 57.82
CA LYS A 48 -44.90 -20.67 58.24
C LYS A 48 -44.75 -20.56 59.76
N GLN A 49 -45.74 -21.02 60.51
CA GLN A 49 -45.68 -21.00 61.98
C GLN A 49 -44.57 -21.92 62.52
N ILE A 50 -44.47 -23.16 62.00
CA ILE A 50 -43.42 -24.11 62.40
C ILE A 50 -42.03 -23.54 62.06
N TRP A 51 -41.88 -22.86 60.92
CA TRP A 51 -40.64 -22.16 60.59
C TRP A 51 -40.33 -21.05 61.59
N MET A 52 -41.29 -20.17 61.93
CA MET A 52 -41.07 -19.11 62.91
C MET A 52 -40.61 -19.64 64.28
N GLU A 53 -41.15 -20.79 64.72
CA GLU A 53 -40.80 -21.43 66.00
C GLU A 53 -39.38 -22.01 66.02
N HIS A 54 -38.87 -22.51 64.87
CA HIS A 54 -37.60 -23.24 64.80
C HIS A 54 -36.50 -22.57 63.97
N SER A 55 -36.80 -21.45 63.29
CA SER A 55 -35.91 -20.85 62.29
C SER A 55 -34.52 -20.48 62.82
N ARG A 56 -34.41 -19.95 64.04
CA ARG A 56 -33.10 -19.56 64.60
C ARG A 56 -32.13 -20.74 64.66
N ASP A 57 -32.57 -21.86 65.22
CA ASP A 57 -31.77 -23.08 65.37
C ASP A 57 -31.44 -23.71 64.01
N ILE A 58 -32.41 -23.75 63.09
CA ILE A 58 -32.20 -24.27 61.73
C ILE A 58 -31.17 -23.44 60.98
N ILE A 59 -31.26 -22.11 61.03
CA ILE A 59 -30.37 -21.21 60.31
C ILE A 59 -28.95 -21.29 60.88
N ASP A 60 -28.81 -21.33 62.21
CA ASP A 60 -27.50 -21.47 62.85
C ASP A 60 -26.82 -22.79 62.45
N GLN A 61 -27.51 -23.92 62.53
CA GLN A 61 -26.99 -25.23 62.11
C GLN A 61 -26.69 -25.29 60.61
N PHE A 62 -27.50 -24.62 59.78
CA PHE A 62 -27.29 -24.53 58.34
C PHE A 62 -25.97 -23.84 58.02
N TYR A 63 -25.73 -22.64 58.57
CA TYR A 63 -24.48 -21.91 58.32
C TYR A 63 -23.28 -22.57 58.97
N GLU A 64 -23.39 -23.12 60.18
CA GLU A 64 -22.32 -23.92 60.79
C GLU A 64 -21.85 -25.03 59.85
N ARG A 65 -22.82 -25.74 59.22
CA ARG A 65 -22.51 -26.76 58.24
C ARG A 65 -21.84 -26.18 57.00
N LEU A 66 -22.30 -25.04 56.47
CA LEU A 66 -21.66 -24.39 55.32
C LEU A 66 -20.21 -23.98 55.60
N HIS A 67 -19.91 -23.46 56.80
CA HIS A 67 -18.54 -23.08 57.20
C HIS A 67 -17.58 -24.28 57.28
N THR A 68 -18.09 -25.51 57.45
CA THR A 68 -17.23 -26.71 57.39
C THR A 68 -16.66 -26.99 56.00
N PHE A 69 -17.20 -26.35 54.94
CA PHE A 69 -16.71 -26.47 53.57
C PHE A 69 -15.86 -25.24 53.18
N PRO A 70 -14.55 -25.40 52.96
CA PRO A 70 -13.64 -24.25 52.74
C PRO A 70 -14.00 -23.34 51.57
N GLN A 71 -14.60 -23.90 50.50
CA GLN A 71 -15.00 -23.11 49.33
C GLN A 71 -16.20 -22.20 49.65
N LEU A 72 -17.22 -22.71 50.33
CA LEU A 72 -18.41 -21.95 50.72
C LEU A 72 -18.08 -20.93 51.81
N HIS A 73 -17.23 -21.31 52.77
CA HIS A 73 -16.73 -20.41 53.80
C HIS A 73 -16.04 -19.18 53.19
N ARG A 74 -15.18 -19.39 52.18
CA ARG A 74 -14.49 -18.31 51.49
C ARG A 74 -15.45 -17.37 50.76
N ILE A 75 -16.46 -17.92 50.06
CA ILE A 75 -17.47 -17.11 49.36
C ILE A 75 -18.21 -16.21 50.37
N ILE A 76 -18.61 -16.78 51.51
CA ILE A 76 -19.32 -16.07 52.59
C ILE A 76 -18.45 -14.94 53.16
N GLU A 77 -17.20 -15.23 53.54
CA GLU A 77 -16.28 -14.23 54.12
C GLU A 77 -15.98 -13.07 53.17
N GLN A 78 -15.91 -13.33 51.86
CA GLN A 78 -15.54 -12.33 50.87
C GLN A 78 -16.68 -11.38 50.49
N HIS A 79 -17.94 -11.84 50.56
CA HIS A 79 -19.07 -11.12 49.96
C HIS A 79 -20.15 -10.72 50.94
N ALA A 80 -20.14 -11.21 52.19
CA ALA A 80 -21.20 -10.92 53.13
C ALA A 80 -20.78 -11.02 54.62
N ASN A 81 -21.71 -10.65 55.51
CA ASN A 81 -21.59 -10.83 56.95
C ASN A 81 -22.62 -11.88 57.40
N ASP A 82 -22.20 -12.85 58.21
CA ASP A 82 -23.04 -13.94 58.73
C ASP A 82 -24.36 -13.43 59.33
N GLU A 83 -24.35 -12.36 60.12
CA GLU A 83 -25.57 -11.82 60.72
C GLU A 83 -26.55 -11.27 59.67
N LYS A 84 -26.02 -10.69 58.59
CA LYS A 84 -26.82 -10.20 57.46
C LYS A 84 -27.37 -11.37 56.66
N LEU A 85 -26.55 -12.37 56.37
CA LEU A 85 -26.94 -13.59 55.64
C LEU A 85 -28.00 -14.41 56.37
N LYS A 86 -27.88 -14.56 57.69
CA LYS A 86 -28.89 -15.25 58.50
C LYS A 86 -30.25 -14.53 58.45
N ARG A 87 -30.24 -13.20 58.50
CA ARG A 87 -31.46 -12.37 58.38
C ARG A 87 -32.09 -12.46 56.99
N THR A 88 -31.29 -12.36 55.92
CA THR A 88 -31.80 -12.47 54.56
C THR A 88 -32.29 -13.88 54.26
N PHE A 89 -31.61 -14.92 54.74
CA PHE A 89 -32.05 -16.32 54.58
C PHE A 89 -33.35 -16.59 55.35
N HIS A 90 -33.52 -16.03 56.56
CA HIS A 90 -34.80 -16.10 57.27
C HIS A 90 -35.94 -15.46 56.47
N ALA A 91 -35.71 -14.26 55.91
CA ALA A 91 -36.71 -13.56 55.11
C ALA A 91 -37.04 -14.31 53.81
N TYR A 92 -36.03 -14.87 53.14
CA TYR A 92 -36.17 -15.74 51.97
C TYR A 92 -37.02 -16.98 52.26
N MET A 93 -36.80 -17.63 53.40
CA MET A 93 -37.61 -18.79 53.79
C MET A 93 -39.04 -18.39 54.17
N MET A 94 -39.21 -17.23 54.80
CA MET A 94 -40.54 -16.69 55.09
C MET A 94 -41.35 -16.37 53.84
N SER A 95 -40.70 -15.93 52.76
CA SER A 95 -41.38 -15.69 51.48
C SER A 95 -41.77 -16.98 50.76
N LEU A 96 -41.20 -18.15 51.12
CA LEU A 96 -41.62 -19.46 50.58
C LEU A 96 -43.04 -19.83 51.00
N PHE A 97 -43.46 -19.34 52.17
CA PHE A 97 -44.76 -19.62 52.74
C PHE A 97 -45.76 -18.46 52.53
N GLU A 98 -45.68 -17.78 51.38
CA GLU A 98 -46.64 -16.74 50.97
C GLU A 98 -47.97 -17.37 50.51
N ASP A 99 -49.08 -16.65 50.75
CA ASP A 99 -50.43 -17.12 50.42
C ASP A 99 -50.76 -16.98 48.91
N GLU A 100 -49.92 -16.26 48.15
CA GLU A 100 -50.08 -15.94 46.72
C GLU A 100 -48.73 -16.10 45.98
N LEU A 101 -48.74 -16.77 44.83
CA LEU A 101 -47.56 -17.07 44.01
C LEU A 101 -47.74 -16.40 42.65
N ASP A 102 -47.51 -15.09 42.62
CA ASP A 102 -47.62 -14.26 41.43
C ASP A 102 -46.28 -14.17 40.66
N LEU A 103 -46.25 -13.42 39.55
CA LEU A 103 -44.99 -13.18 38.84
C LEU A 103 -43.97 -12.41 39.68
N SER A 104 -44.42 -11.56 40.61
CA SER A 104 -43.54 -10.88 41.56
C SER A 104 -42.77 -11.88 42.42
N TYR A 105 -43.40 -12.98 42.85
CA TYR A 105 -42.75 -14.10 43.53
C TYR A 105 -41.63 -14.69 42.67
N VAL A 106 -41.93 -15.00 41.40
CA VAL A 106 -40.94 -15.55 40.46
C VAL A 106 -39.75 -14.59 40.28
N PHE A 107 -40.01 -13.30 40.06
CA PHE A 107 -38.94 -12.30 39.92
C PHE A 107 -38.05 -12.19 41.15
N ARG A 108 -38.63 -12.22 42.36
CA ARG A 108 -37.86 -12.22 43.62
C ARG A 108 -36.93 -13.43 43.70
N ARG A 109 -37.40 -14.62 43.33
CA ARG A 109 -36.58 -15.85 43.35
C ARG A 109 -35.49 -15.84 42.28
N ARG A 110 -35.77 -15.34 41.09
CA ARG A 110 -34.78 -15.18 40.03
C ARG A 110 -33.66 -14.21 40.43
N ALA A 111 -34.00 -13.09 41.07
CA ALA A 111 -33.01 -12.15 41.58
C ALA A 111 -32.05 -12.78 42.61
N ILE A 112 -32.52 -13.80 43.35
CA ILE A 112 -31.69 -14.56 44.29
C ILE A 112 -30.73 -15.48 43.55
N ALA A 113 -31.18 -16.15 42.48
CA ALA A 113 -30.28 -16.92 41.62
C ALA A 113 -29.17 -16.02 41.02
N GLU A 114 -29.53 -14.84 40.51
CA GLU A 114 -28.59 -13.85 39.98
C GLU A 114 -27.60 -13.34 41.07
N ALA A 115 -28.07 -13.14 42.30
CA ALA A 115 -27.20 -12.77 43.42
C ALA A 115 -26.19 -13.87 43.76
N HIS A 116 -26.61 -15.14 43.79
CA HIS A 116 -25.73 -16.28 44.03
C HIS A 116 -24.74 -16.50 42.88
N ALA A 117 -25.18 -16.35 41.63
CA ALA A 117 -24.33 -16.44 40.45
C ALA A 117 -23.23 -15.36 40.47
N ARG A 118 -23.56 -14.12 40.85
CA ARG A 118 -22.59 -13.01 40.95
C ARG A 118 -21.46 -13.25 41.96
N VAL A 119 -21.74 -13.95 43.05
CA VAL A 119 -20.71 -14.31 44.05
C VAL A 119 -20.00 -15.64 43.75
N GLY A 120 -20.28 -16.23 42.59
CA GLY A 120 -19.64 -17.47 42.14
C GLY A 120 -20.16 -18.74 42.79
N LEU A 121 -21.36 -18.70 43.41
CA LEU A 121 -21.98 -19.92 43.92
C LEU A 121 -22.61 -20.70 42.76
N THR A 122 -22.14 -21.92 42.51
CA THR A 122 -22.64 -22.78 41.43
C THR A 122 -23.84 -23.64 41.87
N PRO A 123 -24.67 -24.11 40.93
CA PRO A 123 -25.77 -25.02 41.23
C PRO A 123 -25.35 -26.30 41.97
N ASP A 124 -24.11 -26.77 41.77
CA ASP A 124 -23.54 -27.94 42.43
C ASP A 124 -23.50 -27.81 43.95
N TRP A 125 -23.41 -26.58 44.47
CA TRP A 125 -23.45 -26.29 45.89
C TRP A 125 -24.82 -25.79 46.36
N LEU A 126 -25.51 -25.03 45.50
CA LEU A 126 -26.82 -24.46 45.82
C LEU A 126 -27.90 -25.55 45.92
N LEU A 127 -27.95 -26.53 45.01
CA LEU A 127 -28.99 -27.57 45.05
C LEU A 127 -28.88 -28.49 46.27
N PRO A 128 -27.69 -29.02 46.65
CA PRO A 128 -27.56 -29.80 47.88
C PRO A 128 -27.88 -29.02 49.15
N SER A 129 -27.76 -27.68 49.14
CA SER A 129 -28.11 -26.85 50.30
C SER A 129 -29.60 -26.98 50.66
N PHE A 130 -30.50 -27.15 49.68
CA PHE A 130 -31.90 -27.45 49.94
C PHE A 130 -32.09 -28.82 50.59
N SER A 131 -31.27 -29.82 50.24
CA SER A 131 -31.30 -31.12 50.92
C SER A 131 -30.85 -31.01 52.37
N LEU A 132 -29.85 -30.18 52.66
CA LEU A 132 -29.44 -29.86 54.03
C LEU A 132 -30.59 -29.17 54.78
N LEU A 133 -31.29 -28.23 54.14
CA LEU A 133 -32.45 -27.58 54.72
C LEU A 133 -33.58 -28.58 55.04
N ASN A 134 -33.86 -29.53 54.14
CA ASN A 134 -34.84 -30.60 54.37
C ASN A 134 -34.47 -31.45 55.59
N GLN A 135 -33.19 -31.80 55.76
CA GLN A 135 -32.69 -32.55 56.92
C GLN A 135 -32.90 -31.80 58.25
N LEU A 136 -32.93 -30.47 58.23
CA LEU A 136 -33.14 -29.64 59.42
C LEU A 136 -34.64 -29.35 59.66
N PHE A 137 -35.42 -29.06 58.62
CA PHE A 137 -36.80 -28.59 58.78
C PHE A 137 -37.85 -29.71 58.85
N ILE A 138 -37.71 -30.79 58.06
CA ILE A 138 -38.68 -31.90 58.06
C ILE A 138 -38.80 -32.54 59.46
N PRO A 139 -37.71 -32.80 60.21
CA PRO A 139 -37.84 -33.29 61.58
C PRO A 139 -38.63 -32.36 62.50
N CYS A 140 -38.55 -31.03 62.31
CA CYS A 140 -39.38 -30.08 63.05
C CYS A 140 -40.85 -30.21 62.68
N ILE A 141 -41.19 -30.36 61.40
CA ILE A 141 -42.57 -30.63 60.95
C ILE A 141 -43.10 -31.92 61.61
N ILE A 142 -42.31 -33.00 61.58
CA ILE A 142 -42.69 -34.30 62.17
C ILE A 142 -42.91 -34.16 63.68
N ARG A 143 -42.04 -33.45 64.40
CA ARG A 143 -42.17 -33.24 65.85
C ARG A 143 -43.42 -32.40 66.18
N SER A 144 -43.65 -31.30 65.47
CA SER A 144 -44.78 -30.38 65.73
C SER A 144 -46.14 -30.97 65.35
N LEU A 145 -46.19 -31.90 64.39
CA LEU A 145 -47.43 -32.54 63.91
C LEU A 145 -47.57 -34.02 64.29
N LYS A 146 -46.75 -34.52 65.22
CA LYS A 146 -46.71 -35.94 65.65
C LYS A 146 -48.08 -36.56 65.95
N ARG A 147 -49.04 -35.77 66.44
CA ARG A 147 -50.41 -36.21 66.80
C ARG A 147 -51.44 -36.07 65.68
N LYS A 148 -51.07 -35.54 64.51
CA LYS A 148 -51.95 -35.26 63.38
C LYS A 148 -51.36 -35.82 62.06
N PRO A 149 -51.44 -37.14 61.82
CA PRO A 149 -50.72 -37.78 60.72
C PRO A 149 -51.14 -37.32 59.31
N ALA A 150 -52.43 -37.05 59.08
CA ALA A 150 -52.90 -36.50 57.81
C ALA A 150 -52.32 -35.09 57.55
N ALA A 151 -52.44 -34.19 58.55
CA ALA A 151 -51.89 -32.84 58.46
C ALA A 151 -50.35 -32.83 58.33
N MET A 152 -49.66 -33.79 58.93
CA MET A 152 -48.22 -33.96 58.79
C MET A 152 -47.84 -34.33 57.36
N THR A 153 -48.57 -35.28 56.75
CA THR A 153 -48.34 -35.70 55.36
C THR A 153 -48.60 -34.55 54.40
N ASP A 154 -49.70 -33.82 54.58
CA ASP A 154 -50.02 -32.64 53.77
C ASP A 154 -48.95 -31.55 53.90
N ALA A 155 -48.44 -31.31 55.12
CA ALA A 155 -47.39 -30.31 55.36
C ALA A 155 -46.06 -30.69 54.71
N ILE A 156 -45.64 -31.95 54.79
CA ILE A 156 -44.39 -32.41 54.17
C ILE A 156 -44.51 -32.33 52.64
N LEU A 157 -45.60 -32.82 52.06
CA LEU A 157 -45.81 -32.76 50.60
C LEU A 157 -45.90 -31.30 50.10
N ALA A 158 -46.59 -30.43 50.83
CA ALA A 158 -46.67 -29.01 50.48
C ALA A 158 -45.28 -28.34 50.54
N TYR A 159 -44.49 -28.63 51.57
CA TYR A 159 -43.13 -28.10 51.70
C TYR A 159 -42.22 -28.59 50.57
N GLU A 160 -42.23 -29.89 50.26
CA GLU A 160 -41.44 -30.46 49.15
C GLU A 160 -41.85 -29.86 47.80
N SER A 161 -43.15 -29.71 47.52
CA SER A 161 -43.62 -29.04 46.30
C SER A 161 -43.15 -27.59 46.21
N MET A 162 -43.15 -26.85 47.32
CA MET A 162 -42.67 -25.46 47.36
C MET A 162 -41.16 -25.35 47.14
N ILE A 163 -40.37 -26.21 47.79
CA ILE A 163 -38.91 -26.27 47.58
C ILE A 163 -38.58 -26.68 46.15
N ALA A 164 -39.30 -27.66 45.59
CA ALA A 164 -39.11 -28.10 44.21
C ALA A 164 -39.39 -26.97 43.20
N LEU A 165 -40.48 -26.20 43.40
CA LEU A 165 -40.75 -25.02 42.58
C LEU A 165 -39.62 -23.99 42.68
N ASP A 166 -39.11 -23.76 43.89
CA ASP A 166 -38.06 -22.78 44.11
C ASP A 166 -36.73 -23.16 43.46
N GLN A 167 -36.33 -24.42 43.63
CA GLN A 167 -35.17 -25.01 42.96
C GLN A 167 -35.31 -24.92 41.43
N GLN A 168 -36.51 -25.18 40.90
CA GLN A 168 -36.76 -25.07 39.47
C GLN A 168 -36.60 -23.63 38.96
N ILE A 169 -37.20 -22.64 39.63
CA ILE A 169 -37.08 -21.22 39.23
C ILE A 169 -35.62 -20.76 39.28
N ILE A 170 -34.89 -21.16 40.32
CA ILE A 170 -33.48 -20.83 40.48
C ILE A 170 -32.65 -21.47 39.36
N MET A 171 -32.83 -22.77 39.10
CA MET A 171 -32.10 -23.47 38.05
C MET A 171 -32.37 -22.87 36.66
N GLU A 172 -33.63 -22.54 36.36
CA GLU A 172 -33.99 -21.87 35.11
C GLU A 172 -33.28 -20.52 34.96
N ALA A 173 -33.21 -19.72 36.03
CA ALA A 173 -32.46 -18.46 36.00
C ALA A 173 -30.96 -18.66 35.75
N TYR A 174 -30.33 -19.69 36.35
CA TYR A 174 -28.93 -20.03 36.08
C TYR A 174 -28.71 -20.47 34.62
N MET A 175 -29.59 -21.33 34.09
CA MET A 175 -29.51 -21.80 32.71
C MET A 175 -29.69 -20.65 31.71
N GLU A 176 -30.66 -19.76 31.94
CA GLU A 176 -30.87 -18.57 31.10
C GLU A 176 -29.66 -17.62 31.15
N GLN A 177 -29.11 -17.35 32.33
CA GLN A 177 -27.91 -16.50 32.46
C GLN A 177 -26.71 -17.09 31.70
N GLN A 178 -26.48 -18.40 31.83
CA GLN A 178 -25.39 -19.09 31.12
C GLN A 178 -25.60 -19.05 29.60
N ALA A 179 -26.84 -19.23 29.15
CA ALA A 179 -27.17 -19.13 27.73
C ALA A 179 -26.93 -17.72 27.17
N ASN A 180 -27.28 -16.68 27.93
CA ASN A 180 -27.05 -15.30 27.52
C ASN A 180 -25.56 -14.99 27.40
N GLN A 181 -24.73 -15.46 28.35
CA GLN A 181 -23.28 -15.33 28.27
C GLN A 181 -22.71 -16.04 27.04
N PHE A 182 -23.21 -17.24 26.74
CA PHE A 182 -22.76 -18.01 25.58
C PHE A 182 -23.14 -17.32 24.25
N ILE A 183 -24.39 -16.86 24.11
CA ILE A 183 -24.85 -16.13 22.92
C ILE A 183 -24.05 -14.84 22.74
N SER A 184 -23.86 -14.07 23.80
CA SER A 184 -23.09 -12.82 23.74
C SER A 184 -21.63 -13.07 23.34
N GLY A 185 -20.99 -14.10 23.89
CA GLY A 185 -19.61 -14.46 23.56
C GLY A 185 -19.46 -14.91 22.10
N LEU A 186 -20.38 -15.74 21.59
CA LEU A 186 -20.37 -16.13 20.17
C LEU A 186 -20.61 -14.93 19.24
N SER A 187 -21.54 -14.05 19.60
CA SER A 187 -21.81 -12.82 18.85
C SER A 187 -20.59 -11.91 18.76
N GLU A 188 -19.83 -11.75 19.85
CA GLU A 188 -18.61 -10.95 19.88
C GLU A 188 -17.54 -11.53 18.95
N ILE A 189 -17.31 -12.85 19.00
CA ILE A 189 -16.36 -13.53 18.10
C ILE A 189 -16.78 -13.37 16.63
N ILE A 190 -18.07 -13.47 16.32
CA ILE A 190 -18.58 -13.23 14.97
C ILE A 190 -18.35 -11.79 14.54
N SER A 191 -18.57 -10.81 15.44
CA SER A 191 -18.33 -9.40 15.14
C SER A 191 -16.87 -9.16 14.77
N TYR A 192 -15.95 -9.66 15.59
CA TYR A 192 -14.52 -9.58 15.31
C TYR A 192 -14.17 -10.22 13.97
N ASN A 193 -14.63 -11.45 13.69
CA ASN A 193 -14.35 -12.12 12.41
C ASN A 193 -14.96 -11.37 11.22
N ALA A 194 -16.17 -10.85 11.35
CA ALA A 194 -16.89 -10.17 10.27
C ALA A 194 -16.30 -8.79 9.92
N GLU A 195 -15.46 -8.24 10.79
CA GLU A 195 -14.73 -6.97 10.61
C GLU A 195 -13.33 -7.16 10.03
N ILE A 196 -12.88 -8.41 9.81
CA ILE A 196 -11.59 -8.71 9.18
C ILE A 196 -11.67 -8.42 7.67
N ASP A 197 -11.42 -7.17 7.30
CA ASP A 197 -11.28 -6.71 5.90
C ASP A 197 -9.84 -6.89 5.37
N GLU A 198 -8.86 -7.18 6.24
CA GLU A 198 -7.43 -7.18 5.91
C GLU A 198 -7.03 -8.26 4.90
N VAL A 199 -7.76 -9.38 4.82
CA VAL A 199 -7.49 -10.45 3.85
C VAL A 199 -7.77 -9.96 2.43
N ARG A 200 -8.90 -9.27 2.22
CA ARG A 200 -9.24 -8.69 0.91
C ARG A 200 -8.21 -7.64 0.53
N ASP A 201 -7.87 -6.74 1.45
CA ASP A 201 -6.92 -5.66 1.17
C ASP A 201 -5.54 -6.24 0.85
N LEU A 202 -5.10 -7.29 1.56
CA LEU A 202 -3.89 -8.03 1.25
C LEU A 202 -3.92 -8.60 -0.18
N LEU A 203 -4.99 -9.30 -0.57
CA LEU A 203 -5.12 -9.89 -1.90
C LEU A 203 -5.10 -8.82 -3.01
N HIS A 204 -5.73 -7.67 -2.77
CA HIS A 204 -5.70 -6.54 -3.70
C HIS A 204 -4.29 -5.96 -3.83
N TYR A 205 -3.56 -5.78 -2.72
CA TYR A 205 -2.16 -5.34 -2.76
C TYR A 205 -1.26 -6.33 -3.51
N GLN A 206 -1.50 -7.65 -3.37
CA GLN A 206 -0.75 -8.66 -4.12
C GLN A 206 -1.03 -8.58 -5.63
N GLU A 207 -2.29 -8.35 -6.04
CA GLU A 207 -2.66 -8.17 -7.45
C GLU A 207 -1.95 -6.93 -8.06
N GLN A 208 -1.97 -5.80 -7.35
CA GLN A 208 -1.26 -4.60 -7.78
C GLN A 208 0.26 -4.84 -7.88
N GLN A 209 0.85 -5.55 -6.91
CA GLN A 209 2.27 -5.86 -6.91
C GLN A 209 2.68 -6.80 -8.07
N ALA A 210 1.77 -7.67 -8.51
CA ALA A 210 1.97 -8.49 -9.71
C ALA A 210 2.05 -7.63 -10.97
N GLU A 211 1.15 -6.65 -11.11
CA GLU A 211 1.15 -5.70 -12.24
C GLU A 211 2.44 -4.86 -12.25
N ASP A 212 2.85 -4.33 -11.09
CA ASP A 212 4.10 -3.57 -10.94
C ASP A 212 5.31 -4.42 -11.33
N SER A 213 5.36 -5.69 -10.94
CA SER A 213 6.45 -6.60 -11.32
C SER A 213 6.52 -6.86 -12.83
N LEU A 214 5.36 -6.99 -13.50
CA LEU A 214 5.30 -7.11 -14.96
C LEU A 214 5.80 -5.82 -15.64
N ALA A 215 5.39 -4.66 -15.14
CA ALA A 215 5.85 -3.37 -15.67
C ALA A 215 7.36 -3.19 -15.51
N VAL A 216 7.93 -3.56 -14.36
CA VAL A 216 9.39 -3.55 -14.14
C VAL A 216 10.08 -4.50 -15.13
N SER A 217 9.54 -5.70 -15.35
CA SER A 217 10.13 -6.64 -16.30
C SER A 217 10.18 -6.09 -17.72
N ALA A 218 9.13 -5.40 -18.17
CA ALA A 218 9.09 -4.76 -19.47
C ALA A 218 10.13 -3.63 -19.56
N ALA A 219 10.21 -2.77 -18.54
CA ALA A 219 11.20 -1.70 -18.47
C ALA A 219 12.65 -2.24 -18.47
N MET A 220 12.92 -3.38 -17.82
CA MET A 220 14.26 -4.00 -17.86
C MET A 220 14.62 -4.54 -19.24
N GLN A 221 13.65 -5.04 -20.01
CA GLN A 221 13.89 -5.48 -21.40
C GLN A 221 14.26 -4.30 -22.30
N GLU A 222 13.53 -3.18 -22.19
CA GLU A 222 13.84 -1.95 -22.92
C GLU A 222 15.22 -1.39 -22.52
N LEU A 223 15.53 -1.42 -21.22
CA LEU A 223 16.82 -0.95 -20.71
C LEU A 223 17.98 -1.82 -21.21
N ASN A 224 17.82 -3.14 -21.28
CA ASN A 224 18.81 -4.03 -21.89
C ASN A 224 19.06 -3.70 -23.37
N ALA A 225 18.00 -3.46 -24.14
CA ALA A 225 18.15 -3.05 -25.54
C ALA A 225 18.89 -1.70 -25.65
N GLY A 226 18.60 -0.75 -24.75
CA GLY A 226 19.31 0.52 -24.68
C GLY A 226 20.80 0.36 -24.32
N ILE A 227 21.15 -0.55 -23.41
CA ILE A 227 22.54 -0.87 -23.07
C ILE A 227 23.28 -1.42 -24.29
N GLU A 228 22.68 -2.36 -25.04
CA GLU A 228 23.29 -2.90 -26.26
C GLU A 228 23.50 -1.82 -27.33
N GLU A 229 22.54 -0.91 -27.50
CA GLU A 229 22.66 0.22 -28.44
C GLU A 229 23.82 1.15 -28.05
N VAL A 230 23.93 1.51 -26.76
CA VAL A 230 25.03 2.35 -26.28
C VAL A 230 26.37 1.62 -26.42
N ALA A 231 26.44 0.32 -26.12
CA ALA A 231 27.65 -0.49 -26.30
C ALA A 231 28.13 -0.47 -27.75
N ASN A 232 27.22 -0.67 -28.71
CA ASN A 232 27.54 -0.61 -30.14
C ASN A 232 27.98 0.79 -30.57
N SER A 233 27.33 1.84 -30.05
CA SER A 233 27.72 3.22 -30.31
C SER A 233 29.14 3.52 -29.82
N VAL A 234 29.47 3.15 -28.57
CA VAL A 234 30.81 3.32 -28.00
C VAL A 234 31.87 2.59 -28.84
N ALA A 235 31.60 1.35 -29.25
CA ALA A 235 32.51 0.59 -30.10
C ALA A 235 32.73 1.27 -31.47
N SER A 236 31.66 1.79 -32.08
CA SER A 236 31.75 2.52 -33.36
C SER A 236 32.57 3.80 -33.22
N VAL A 237 32.30 4.64 -32.22
CA VAL A 237 33.03 5.91 -32.08
C VAL A 237 34.48 5.69 -31.65
N ALA A 238 34.78 4.66 -30.86
CA ALA A 238 36.15 4.27 -30.55
C ALA A 238 36.91 3.86 -31.83
N HIS A 239 36.26 3.14 -32.75
CA HIS A 239 36.83 2.79 -34.06
C HIS A 239 37.08 4.03 -34.92
N ASP A 240 36.09 4.92 -35.05
CA ASP A 240 36.19 6.15 -35.85
C ASP A 240 37.27 7.10 -35.31
N SER A 241 37.41 7.17 -33.98
CA SER A 241 38.45 7.96 -33.31
C SER A 241 39.84 7.43 -33.65
N LYS A 242 40.02 6.11 -33.65
CA LYS A 242 41.28 5.46 -34.04
C LYS A 242 41.61 5.71 -35.52
N GLU A 243 40.63 5.55 -36.42
CA GLU A 243 40.84 5.84 -37.85
C GLU A 243 41.21 7.32 -38.08
N THR A 244 40.60 8.23 -37.32
CA THR A 244 40.89 9.67 -37.40
C THR A 244 42.31 9.98 -36.91
N LEU A 245 42.77 9.34 -35.83
CA LEU A 245 44.16 9.45 -35.36
C LEU A 245 45.17 8.98 -36.43
N GLU A 246 44.90 7.86 -37.11
CA GLU A 246 45.74 7.38 -38.22
C GLU A 246 45.78 8.35 -39.41
N LYS A 247 44.65 9.02 -39.71
CA LYS A 247 44.60 10.07 -40.74
C LYS A 247 45.37 11.32 -40.32
N LEU A 248 45.33 11.68 -39.05
CA LEU A 248 46.08 12.81 -38.50
C LEU A 248 47.59 12.59 -38.57
N ASP A 249 48.06 11.38 -38.23
CA ASP A 249 49.48 10.99 -38.36
C ASP A 249 50.00 11.16 -39.80
N LYS A 250 49.21 10.70 -40.78
CA LYS A 250 49.50 10.95 -42.20
C LYS A 250 49.49 12.45 -42.56
N GLY A 251 48.60 13.23 -41.94
CA GLY A 251 48.54 14.68 -42.09
C GLY A 251 49.79 15.38 -41.57
N PHE A 252 50.32 14.97 -40.42
CA PHE A 252 51.60 15.46 -39.89
C PHE A 252 52.75 15.16 -40.84
N HIS A 253 52.86 13.94 -41.36
CA HIS A 253 53.92 13.58 -42.33
C HIS A 253 53.85 14.43 -43.62
N ALA A 254 52.64 14.69 -44.11
CA ALA A 254 52.45 15.53 -45.29
C ALA A 254 52.90 16.99 -45.05
N LEU A 255 52.61 17.54 -43.86
CA LEU A 255 53.03 18.89 -43.47
C LEU A 255 54.53 18.99 -43.24
N ASP A 256 55.15 17.99 -42.61
CA ASP A 256 56.60 17.96 -42.40
C ASP A 256 57.34 17.99 -43.75
N THR A 257 56.88 17.18 -44.70
CA THR A 257 57.36 17.17 -46.09
C THR A 257 57.16 18.53 -46.79
N MET A 258 56.04 19.22 -46.51
CA MET A 258 55.73 20.53 -47.07
C MET A 258 56.62 21.63 -46.50
N ILE A 259 56.89 21.62 -45.19
CA ILE A 259 57.81 22.54 -44.51
C ILE A 259 59.23 22.37 -45.06
N ASP A 260 59.68 21.12 -45.21
CA ASP A 260 60.98 20.81 -45.82
C ASP A 260 61.08 21.34 -47.26
N SER A 261 60.02 21.14 -48.05
CA SER A 261 59.96 21.61 -49.44
C SER A 261 59.98 23.14 -49.52
N LEU A 262 59.26 23.84 -48.63
CA LEU A 262 59.29 25.30 -48.53
C LEU A 262 60.68 25.80 -48.15
N GLY A 263 61.36 25.13 -47.22
CA GLY A 263 62.74 25.44 -46.85
C GLY A 263 63.73 25.26 -48.01
N GLN A 264 63.56 24.22 -48.82
CA GLN A 264 64.36 24.01 -50.03
C GLN A 264 64.11 25.11 -51.07
N ILE A 265 62.85 25.48 -51.31
CA ILE A 265 62.50 26.53 -52.27
C ILE A 265 63.04 27.89 -51.80
N ASP A 266 62.98 28.20 -50.49
CA ASP A 266 63.56 29.44 -49.95
C ASP A 266 65.08 29.49 -50.16
N ALA A 267 65.78 28.37 -49.96
CA ALA A 267 67.21 28.26 -50.24
C ALA A 267 67.54 28.41 -51.73
N GLU A 268 66.72 27.85 -52.63
CA GLU A 268 66.86 28.07 -54.08
C GLU A 268 66.61 29.53 -54.46
N GLN A 269 65.60 30.16 -53.86
CA GLN A 269 65.26 31.55 -54.09
C GLN A 269 66.38 32.50 -53.65
N ALA A 270 67.06 32.19 -52.54
CA ALA A 270 68.24 32.93 -52.10
C ALA A 270 69.40 32.84 -53.13
N LYS A 271 69.58 31.69 -53.79
CA LYS A 271 70.57 31.55 -54.89
C LYS A 271 70.17 32.38 -56.10
N VAL A 272 68.89 32.37 -56.49
CA VAL A 272 68.38 33.21 -57.58
C VAL A 272 68.60 34.69 -57.28
N ALA A 273 68.32 35.13 -56.06
CA ALA A 273 68.59 36.51 -55.62
C ALA A 273 70.08 36.89 -55.80
N SER A 274 70.99 35.98 -55.42
CA SER A 274 72.44 36.18 -55.60
C SER A 274 72.81 36.32 -57.09
N HIS A 275 72.33 35.43 -57.95
CA HIS A 275 72.61 35.49 -59.39
C HIS A 275 72.05 36.73 -60.08
N VAL A 276 70.88 37.20 -59.66
CA VAL A 276 70.30 38.46 -60.16
C VAL A 276 71.18 39.64 -59.77
N ASN A 277 71.70 39.66 -58.54
CA ASN A 277 72.62 40.71 -58.08
C ASN A 277 73.99 40.67 -58.80
N GLU A 278 74.51 39.48 -59.08
CA GLU A 278 75.70 39.30 -59.94
C GLU A 278 75.45 39.82 -61.36
N LEU A 279 74.32 39.46 -61.97
CA LEU A 279 73.94 39.92 -63.31
C LEU A 279 73.80 41.45 -63.35
N HIS A 280 73.16 42.05 -62.34
CA HIS A 280 73.05 43.50 -62.19
C HIS A 280 74.45 44.16 -62.17
N THR A 281 75.40 43.57 -61.44
CA THR A 281 76.78 44.05 -61.38
C THR A 281 77.49 43.95 -62.73
N HIS A 282 77.32 42.83 -63.45
CA HIS A 282 77.87 42.65 -64.80
C HIS A 282 77.27 43.62 -65.81
N VAL A 283 75.96 43.86 -65.77
CA VAL A 283 75.26 44.82 -66.63
C VAL A 283 75.82 46.23 -66.43
N ASN A 284 75.99 46.65 -65.16
CA ASN A 284 76.57 47.95 -64.83
C ASN A 284 78.04 48.09 -65.28
N ASN A 285 78.86 47.05 -65.08
CA ASN A 285 80.26 47.07 -65.53
C ASN A 285 80.39 47.13 -67.05
N MET A 286 79.53 46.43 -67.78
CA MET A 286 79.51 46.45 -69.23
C MET A 286 79.05 47.83 -69.77
N GLY A 287 78.14 48.52 -69.07
CA GLY A 287 77.83 49.93 -69.34
C GLY A 287 79.07 50.82 -69.33
N LYS A 288 79.93 50.70 -68.31
CA LYS A 288 81.21 51.43 -68.22
C LYS A 288 82.15 51.10 -69.38
N VAL A 289 82.19 49.84 -69.82
CA VAL A 289 83.01 49.42 -70.98
C VAL A 289 82.47 50.05 -72.26
N MET A 290 81.15 50.09 -72.46
CA MET A 290 80.53 50.74 -73.62
C MET A 290 80.85 52.24 -73.67
N ASP A 291 80.87 52.94 -72.53
CA ASP A 291 81.27 54.35 -72.46
C ASP A 291 82.72 54.57 -72.93
N VAL A 292 83.64 53.67 -72.56
CA VAL A 292 85.03 53.71 -73.04
C VAL A 292 85.10 53.49 -74.55
N ILE A 293 84.38 52.49 -75.09
CA ILE A 293 84.39 52.22 -76.54
C ILE A 293 83.76 53.38 -77.32
N LYS A 294 82.69 53.98 -76.79
CA LYS A 294 82.09 55.20 -77.35
C LYS A 294 83.12 56.33 -77.42
N GLY A 295 83.88 56.54 -76.34
CA GLY A 295 84.97 57.51 -76.30
C GLY A 295 86.08 57.21 -77.31
N ILE A 296 86.48 55.95 -77.47
CA ILE A 296 87.46 55.53 -78.49
C ILE A 296 86.93 55.77 -79.90
N ALA A 297 85.67 55.43 -80.17
CA ALA A 297 85.04 55.66 -81.47
C ALA A 297 84.98 57.16 -81.79
N GLU A 298 84.64 58.02 -80.83
CA GLU A 298 84.66 59.48 -81.00
C GLU A 298 86.07 60.03 -81.26
N GLN A 299 87.08 59.56 -80.51
CA GLN A 299 88.48 59.92 -80.75
C GLN A 299 88.97 59.45 -82.12
N THR A 300 88.60 58.23 -82.52
CA THR A 300 88.97 57.65 -83.82
C THR A 300 88.30 58.41 -84.95
N ASN A 301 87.04 58.84 -84.77
CA ASN A 301 86.32 59.68 -85.73
C ASN A 301 86.99 61.06 -85.88
N MET A 302 87.44 61.65 -84.77
CA MET A 302 88.17 62.92 -84.77
C MET A 302 89.56 62.80 -85.41
N LEU A 303 90.28 61.70 -85.17
CA LEU A 303 91.56 61.41 -85.82
C LEU A 303 91.38 61.19 -87.32
N ALA A 304 90.36 60.46 -87.73
CA ALA A 304 90.00 60.25 -89.12
C ALA A 304 89.61 61.56 -89.81
N LEU A 305 88.86 62.44 -89.14
CA LEU A 305 88.53 63.77 -89.64
C LEU A 305 89.79 64.63 -89.86
N ASN A 306 90.70 64.65 -88.89
CA ASN A 306 91.98 65.35 -89.03
C ASN A 306 92.83 64.77 -90.19
N ALA A 307 92.84 63.45 -90.35
CA ALA A 307 93.51 62.79 -91.46
C ALA A 307 92.87 63.09 -92.82
N SER A 308 91.53 63.14 -92.92
CA SER A 308 90.82 63.55 -94.14
C SER A 308 91.11 65.01 -94.50
N ILE A 309 91.20 65.91 -93.50
CA ILE A 309 91.58 67.32 -93.71
C ILE A 309 93.02 67.41 -94.26
N GLU A 310 93.98 66.69 -93.67
CA GLU A 310 95.38 66.76 -94.11
C GLU A 310 95.58 66.08 -95.47
N ALA A 311 94.81 65.02 -95.78
CA ALA A 311 94.77 64.40 -97.10
C ALA A 311 94.21 65.35 -98.18
N ALA A 312 93.18 66.16 -97.86
CA ALA A 312 92.68 67.20 -98.74
C ALA A 312 93.71 68.33 -98.96
N ARG A 313 94.55 68.61 -97.95
CA ARG A 313 95.63 69.61 -97.97
C ARG A 313 96.82 69.20 -98.85
N ALA A 314 97.09 67.89 -98.97
CA ALA A 314 98.16 67.32 -99.78
C ALA A 314 97.86 67.24 -101.30
N GLY A 315 96.67 67.67 -101.75
CA GLY A 315 96.31 67.73 -103.17
C GLY A 315 96.33 66.36 -103.87
N GLU A 316 96.86 66.29 -105.11
CA GLU A 316 96.90 65.07 -105.94
C GLU A 316 97.61 63.88 -105.25
N TYR A 317 98.60 64.14 -104.38
CA TYR A 317 99.33 63.09 -103.64
C TYR A 317 98.56 62.53 -102.43
N GLY A 318 97.47 63.19 -102.00
CA GLY A 318 96.64 62.80 -100.85
C GLY A 318 95.44 61.92 -101.16
N ARG A 319 95.11 61.67 -102.44
CA ARG A 319 93.88 60.95 -102.85
C ARG A 319 93.74 59.55 -102.22
N GLY A 320 94.82 58.77 -102.15
CA GLY A 320 94.80 57.44 -101.52
C GLY A 320 94.59 57.50 -100.01
N PHE A 321 95.18 58.49 -99.34
CA PHE A 321 95.03 58.72 -97.90
C PHE A 321 93.63 59.21 -97.52
N SER A 322 93.00 60.04 -98.36
CA SER A 322 91.63 60.53 -98.14
C SER A 322 90.62 59.39 -98.13
N VAL A 323 90.78 58.38 -98.99
CA VAL A 323 89.90 57.20 -99.02
C VAL A 323 90.02 56.38 -97.74
N VAL A 324 91.25 56.17 -97.24
CA VAL A 324 91.48 55.45 -95.98
C VAL A 324 90.92 56.23 -94.79
N ALA A 325 91.13 57.56 -94.75
CA ALA A 325 90.60 58.40 -93.68
C ALA A 325 89.06 58.42 -93.66
N ASP A 326 88.40 58.51 -94.82
CA ASP A 326 86.94 58.41 -94.91
C ASP A 326 86.42 57.01 -94.52
N GLU A 327 87.16 55.95 -94.82
CA GLU A 327 86.80 54.58 -94.41
C GLU A 327 86.96 54.38 -92.90
N VAL A 328 88.02 54.91 -92.28
CA VAL A 328 88.19 54.92 -90.81
C VAL A 328 87.11 55.76 -90.13
N ARG A 329 86.71 56.88 -90.75
CA ARG A 329 85.62 57.73 -90.25
C ARG A 329 84.29 56.97 -90.24
N LYS A 330 83.93 56.34 -91.36
CA LYS A 330 82.73 55.49 -91.45
C LYS A 330 82.77 54.35 -90.45
N LEU A 331 83.93 53.71 -90.25
CA LEU A 331 84.09 52.65 -89.26
C LEU A 331 83.89 53.16 -87.82
N ALA A 332 84.40 54.35 -87.51
CA ALA A 332 84.23 55.00 -86.23
C ALA A 332 82.76 55.40 -85.98
N ASP A 333 82.08 55.96 -86.99
CA ASP A 333 80.64 56.27 -86.93
C ASP A 333 79.80 54.99 -86.76
N HIS A 334 80.12 53.92 -87.51
CA HIS A 334 79.46 52.61 -87.37
C HIS A 334 79.70 51.98 -85.99
N THR A 335 80.91 52.13 -85.44
CA THR A 335 81.24 51.68 -84.08
C THR A 335 80.44 52.47 -83.04
N LYS A 336 80.33 53.80 -83.19
CA LYS A 336 79.53 54.66 -82.33
C LYS A 336 78.04 54.27 -82.35
N GLN A 337 77.50 54.00 -83.54
CA GLN A 337 76.12 53.56 -83.71
C GLN A 337 75.90 52.19 -83.04
N SER A 338 76.80 51.24 -83.26
CA SER A 338 76.74 49.90 -82.65
C SER A 338 76.81 49.96 -81.12
N VAL A 339 77.71 50.78 -80.57
CA VAL A 339 77.80 51.01 -79.12
C VAL A 339 76.52 51.64 -78.56
N THR A 340 75.89 52.54 -79.31
CA THR A 340 74.62 53.16 -78.89
C THR A 340 73.51 52.12 -78.81
N THR A 341 73.37 51.26 -79.83
CA THR A 341 72.41 50.15 -79.82
C THR A 341 72.66 49.19 -78.65
N ILE A 342 73.91 48.77 -78.43
CA ILE A 342 74.27 47.91 -77.29
C ILE A 342 73.95 48.61 -75.96
N THR A 343 74.18 49.92 -75.84
CA THR A 343 73.85 50.69 -74.63
C THR A 343 72.34 50.72 -74.38
N ASP A 344 71.51 50.80 -75.42
CA ASP A 344 70.06 50.71 -75.29
C ASP A 344 69.62 49.29 -74.87
N ASP A 345 70.18 48.23 -75.47
CA ASP A 345 69.91 46.84 -75.09
C ASP A 345 70.31 46.56 -73.62
N MET A 346 71.43 47.13 -73.16
CA MET A 346 71.89 47.02 -71.78
C MET A 346 70.97 47.74 -70.79
N ARG A 347 70.34 48.85 -71.20
CA ARG A 347 69.31 49.52 -70.40
C ARG A 347 68.07 48.63 -70.25
N GLY A 348 67.63 48.00 -71.34
CA GLY A 348 66.55 47.01 -71.28
C GLY A 348 66.88 45.82 -70.36
N LEU A 349 68.10 45.30 -70.42
CA LEU A 349 68.56 44.25 -69.50
C LEU A 349 68.58 44.72 -68.04
N TYR A 350 68.96 45.97 -67.79
CA TYR A 350 68.94 46.56 -66.45
C TYR A 350 67.51 46.61 -65.88
N GLU A 351 66.55 47.13 -66.65
CA GLU A 351 65.13 47.15 -66.26
C GLU A 351 64.60 45.74 -65.96
N ILE A 352 64.88 44.77 -66.85
CA ILE A 352 64.49 43.37 -66.64
C ILE A 352 65.12 42.79 -65.36
N THR A 353 66.41 43.06 -65.09
CA THR A 353 67.05 42.55 -63.86
C THR A 353 66.44 43.14 -62.59
N GLN A 354 66.02 44.40 -62.64
CA GLN A 354 65.38 45.08 -61.51
C GLN A 354 63.98 44.50 -61.25
N ASP A 355 63.21 44.22 -62.31
CA ASP A 355 61.92 43.55 -62.21
C ASP A 355 62.04 42.13 -61.63
N ILE A 356 63.04 41.37 -62.10
CA ILE A 356 63.31 40.02 -61.56
C ILE A 356 63.71 40.11 -60.07
N ALA A 357 64.53 41.08 -59.67
CA ALA A 357 64.90 41.27 -58.27
C ALA A 357 63.67 41.52 -57.36
N SER A 358 62.75 42.36 -57.82
CA SER A 358 61.48 42.63 -57.13
C SER A 358 60.62 41.36 -57.02
N LEU A 359 60.44 40.63 -58.12
CA LEU A 359 59.72 39.35 -58.13
C LEU A 359 60.33 38.32 -57.17
N VAL A 360 61.65 38.29 -57.08
CA VAL A 360 62.36 37.38 -56.20
C VAL A 360 62.10 37.70 -54.72
N GLN A 361 62.14 38.98 -54.37
CA GLN A 361 61.86 39.47 -53.02
C GLN A 361 60.41 39.20 -52.61
N ASP A 362 59.44 39.48 -53.49
CA ASP A 362 58.03 39.16 -53.28
C ASP A 362 57.81 37.66 -53.10
N SER A 363 58.50 36.83 -53.89
CA SER A 363 58.38 35.38 -53.77
C SER A 363 58.94 34.87 -52.45
N SER A 364 60.09 35.38 -51.98
CA SER A 364 60.63 35.04 -50.65
C SER A 364 59.67 35.44 -49.52
N ALA A 365 59.07 36.64 -49.59
CA ALA A 365 58.07 37.06 -48.61
C ALA A 365 56.79 36.19 -48.62
N ARG A 366 56.40 35.63 -49.78
CA ARG A 366 55.31 34.64 -49.86
C ARG A 366 55.71 33.29 -49.28
N LEU A 367 56.93 32.82 -49.53
CA LEU A 367 57.45 31.55 -48.97
C LEU A 367 57.52 31.60 -47.44
N HIS A 368 58.02 32.70 -46.88
CA HIS A 368 58.08 32.89 -45.43
C HIS A 368 56.69 32.81 -44.79
N ARG A 369 55.70 33.51 -45.36
CA ARG A 369 54.30 33.41 -44.91
C ARG A 369 53.74 31.99 -45.05
N GLY A 370 54.04 31.30 -46.15
CA GLY A 370 53.64 29.91 -46.36
C GLY A 370 54.21 28.95 -45.31
N ALA A 371 55.45 29.19 -44.86
CA ALA A 371 56.08 28.43 -43.79
C ALA A 371 55.43 28.72 -42.43
N GLU A 372 55.17 30.00 -42.11
CA GLU A 372 54.43 30.39 -40.89
C GLU A 372 53.02 29.78 -40.85
N ASP A 373 52.28 29.84 -41.96
CA ASP A 373 50.96 29.23 -42.07
C ASP A 373 51.04 27.70 -41.90
N SER A 374 52.06 27.04 -42.45
CA SER A 374 52.27 25.59 -42.29
C SER A 374 52.54 25.22 -40.83
N HIS A 375 53.33 26.01 -40.10
CA HIS A 375 53.56 25.83 -38.67
C HIS A 375 52.27 25.98 -37.86
N ARG A 376 51.42 26.96 -38.18
CA ARG A 376 50.12 27.10 -37.51
C ARG A 376 49.21 25.89 -37.71
N VAL A 377 49.22 25.30 -38.92
CA VAL A 377 48.44 24.07 -39.17
C VAL A 377 48.98 22.90 -38.33
N VAL A 378 50.29 22.79 -38.14
CA VAL A 378 50.89 21.77 -37.26
C VAL A 378 50.42 21.95 -35.81
N ASP A 379 50.38 23.18 -35.29
CA ASP A 379 49.87 23.47 -33.95
C ASP A 379 48.38 23.07 -33.81
N ASP A 380 47.55 23.44 -34.79
CA ASP A 380 46.13 23.10 -34.82
C ASP A 380 45.90 21.58 -34.85
N LEU A 381 46.65 20.85 -35.67
CA LEU A 381 46.57 19.38 -35.71
C LEU A 381 47.07 18.74 -34.42
N THR A 382 48.09 19.31 -33.76
CA THR A 382 48.59 18.83 -32.47
C THR A 382 47.51 18.93 -31.40
N HIS A 383 46.77 20.03 -31.39
CA HIS A 383 45.62 20.19 -30.50
C HIS A 383 44.49 19.18 -30.81
N ILE A 384 44.19 18.94 -32.10
CA ILE A 384 43.18 17.93 -32.47
C ILE A 384 43.61 16.52 -32.03
N ASN A 385 44.89 16.17 -32.15
CA ASN A 385 45.43 14.90 -31.68
C ASN A 385 45.23 14.69 -30.17
N ASP A 386 45.51 15.72 -29.36
CA ASP A 386 45.30 15.68 -27.90
C ASP A 386 43.81 15.49 -27.54
N VAL A 387 42.92 16.20 -28.23
CA VAL A 387 41.46 16.06 -28.03
C VAL A 387 40.99 14.64 -28.38
N LEU A 388 41.47 14.06 -29.48
CA LEU A 388 41.09 12.70 -29.89
C LEU A 388 41.64 11.62 -28.96
N GLN A 389 42.83 11.80 -28.39
CA GLN A 389 43.36 10.87 -27.38
C GLN A 389 42.49 10.87 -26.13
N LYS A 390 42.15 12.05 -25.60
CA LYS A 390 41.21 12.19 -24.47
C LYS A 390 39.84 11.61 -24.76
N LEU A 391 39.37 11.78 -26.00
CA LEU A 391 38.11 11.18 -26.44
C LEU A 391 38.16 9.65 -26.39
N GLY A 392 39.29 9.05 -26.78
CA GLY A 392 39.52 7.61 -26.62
C GLY A 392 39.43 7.14 -25.17
N GLU A 393 40.08 7.85 -24.23
CA GLU A 393 40.01 7.56 -22.79
C GLU A 393 38.56 7.63 -22.27
N HIS A 394 37.78 8.63 -22.69
CA HIS A 394 36.38 8.73 -22.31
C HIS A 394 35.53 7.56 -22.83
N PHE A 395 35.80 7.03 -24.03
CA PHE A 395 35.08 5.87 -24.53
C PHE A 395 35.41 4.58 -23.76
N GLU A 396 36.64 4.42 -23.28
CA GLU A 396 36.98 3.30 -22.39
C GLU A 396 36.22 3.40 -21.06
N GLU A 397 36.08 4.61 -20.50
CA GLU A 397 35.29 4.83 -19.28
C GLU A 397 33.79 4.54 -19.51
N ILE A 398 33.22 5.01 -20.62
CA ILE A 398 31.82 4.73 -20.96
C ILE A 398 31.61 3.22 -21.17
N ALA A 399 32.53 2.51 -21.82
CA ALA A 399 32.44 1.06 -22.00
C ALA A 399 32.37 0.33 -20.66
N ALA A 400 33.20 0.73 -19.68
CA ALA A 400 33.16 0.15 -18.34
C ALA A 400 31.83 0.44 -17.62
N ILE A 401 31.26 1.63 -17.79
CA ILE A 401 29.94 1.99 -17.24
C ILE A 401 28.84 1.12 -17.86
N VAL A 402 28.87 0.92 -19.19
CA VAL A 402 27.90 0.09 -19.92
C VAL A 402 27.94 -1.36 -19.42
N GLU A 403 29.13 -1.93 -19.24
CA GLU A 403 29.29 -3.29 -18.71
C GLU A 403 28.73 -3.40 -17.27
N GLN A 404 29.02 -2.42 -16.43
CA GLN A 404 28.48 -2.37 -15.07
C GLN A 404 26.96 -2.19 -15.04
N GLN A 405 26.41 -1.43 -15.98
CA GLN A 405 24.97 -1.23 -16.12
C GLN A 405 24.27 -2.52 -16.58
N ALA A 406 24.92 -3.31 -17.44
CA ALA A 406 24.42 -4.64 -17.85
C ALA A 406 24.33 -5.60 -16.66
N ILE A 407 25.38 -5.67 -15.83
CA ILE A 407 25.39 -6.49 -14.61
C ILE A 407 24.28 -6.04 -13.65
N SER A 408 24.14 -4.73 -13.42
CA SER A 408 23.11 -4.19 -12.53
C SER A 408 21.70 -4.50 -13.04
N THR A 409 21.52 -4.53 -14.36
CA THR A 409 20.25 -4.84 -15.01
C THR A 409 19.85 -6.31 -14.85
N ASP A 410 20.80 -7.22 -15.00
CA ASP A 410 20.58 -8.64 -14.74
C ASP A 410 20.21 -8.88 -13.27
N ASP A 411 20.91 -8.22 -12.34
CA ASP A 411 20.63 -8.27 -10.91
C ASP A 411 19.20 -7.79 -10.57
N ILE A 412 18.76 -6.68 -11.17
CA ILE A 412 17.39 -6.18 -11.00
C ILE A 412 16.38 -7.17 -11.58
N THR A 413 16.67 -7.77 -12.73
CA THR A 413 15.80 -8.76 -13.38
C THR A 413 15.62 -10.00 -12.48
N ILE A 414 16.70 -10.54 -11.92
CA ILE A 414 16.66 -11.67 -10.99
C ILE A 414 15.87 -11.30 -9.72
N ARG A 415 16.08 -10.11 -9.17
CA ARG A 415 15.34 -9.63 -7.99
C ARG A 415 13.85 -9.46 -8.29
N ASN A 416 13.50 -8.91 -9.45
CA ASN A 416 12.11 -8.76 -9.87
C ASN A 416 11.43 -10.13 -10.05
N HIS A 417 12.14 -11.13 -10.58
CA HIS A 417 11.61 -12.50 -10.66
C HIS A 417 11.30 -13.08 -9.27
N ARG A 418 12.19 -12.88 -8.29
CA ARG A 418 11.92 -13.28 -6.90
C ARG A 418 10.74 -12.54 -6.27
N ILE A 419 10.52 -11.28 -6.64
CA ILE A 419 9.34 -10.50 -6.22
C ILE A 419 8.08 -11.14 -6.82
N ALA A 420 8.07 -11.46 -8.12
CA ALA A 420 6.94 -12.13 -8.76
C ALA A 420 6.61 -13.48 -8.08
N GLU A 421 7.61 -14.30 -7.78
CA GLU A 421 7.41 -15.55 -7.03
C GLU A 421 6.87 -15.31 -5.60
N ALA A 422 7.34 -14.26 -4.92
CA ALA A 422 6.87 -13.90 -3.59
C ALA A 422 5.41 -13.43 -3.62
N VAL A 423 5.01 -12.72 -4.69
CA VAL A 423 3.63 -12.30 -4.91
C VAL A 423 2.71 -13.49 -5.10
N GLU A 424 3.10 -14.46 -5.95
CA GLU A 424 2.31 -15.69 -6.15
C GLU A 424 2.09 -16.46 -4.83
N LYS A 425 3.16 -16.60 -4.01
CA LYS A 425 3.05 -17.19 -2.67
C LYS A 425 2.19 -16.35 -1.73
N GLY A 426 2.27 -15.02 -1.83
CA GLY A 426 1.46 -14.09 -1.06
C GLY A 426 -0.03 -14.26 -1.33
N VAL A 427 -0.41 -14.44 -2.61
CA VAL A 427 -1.78 -14.75 -3.03
C VAL A 427 -2.25 -16.08 -2.43
N ASP A 428 -1.46 -17.17 -2.54
CA ASP A 428 -1.82 -18.48 -1.96
C ASP A 428 -2.04 -18.39 -0.44
N ILE A 429 -1.12 -17.74 0.27
CA ILE A 429 -1.21 -17.57 1.73
C ILE A 429 -2.44 -16.73 2.10
N GLY A 430 -2.67 -15.62 1.40
CA GLY A 430 -3.82 -14.75 1.60
C GLY A 430 -5.13 -15.51 1.40
N GLN A 431 -5.22 -16.29 0.32
CA GLN A 431 -6.41 -17.07 -0.02
C GLN A 431 -6.69 -18.16 1.02
N ARG A 432 -5.67 -18.94 1.40
CA ARG A 432 -5.81 -19.99 2.45
C ARG A 432 -6.15 -19.41 3.81
N THR A 433 -5.62 -18.23 4.15
CA THR A 433 -5.96 -17.53 5.39
C THR A 433 -7.42 -17.09 5.37
N GLY A 434 -7.87 -16.51 4.25
CA GLY A 434 -9.27 -16.15 4.03
C GLY A 434 -10.22 -17.34 4.16
N GLU A 435 -9.92 -18.45 3.50
CA GLU A 435 -10.69 -19.70 3.60
C GLU A 435 -10.75 -20.22 5.04
N ALA A 436 -9.64 -20.18 5.79
CA ALA A 436 -9.60 -20.62 7.17
C ALA A 436 -10.48 -19.75 8.08
N VAL A 437 -10.41 -18.42 7.94
CA VAL A 437 -11.26 -17.47 8.69
C VAL A 437 -12.73 -17.67 8.34
N TYR A 438 -13.03 -17.88 7.06
CA TYR A 438 -14.38 -18.17 6.58
C TYR A 438 -14.93 -19.50 7.16
N HIS A 439 -14.14 -20.57 7.13
CA HIS A 439 -14.52 -21.86 7.73
C HIS A 439 -14.74 -21.74 9.24
N LEU A 440 -13.89 -21.01 9.95
CA LEU A 440 -14.06 -20.73 11.37
C LEU A 440 -15.37 -19.98 11.63
N SER A 441 -15.68 -18.96 10.81
CA SER A 441 -16.95 -18.23 10.89
C SER A 441 -18.17 -19.14 10.68
N LYS A 442 -18.13 -20.06 9.71
CA LYS A 442 -19.19 -21.07 9.50
C LYS A 442 -19.35 -22.01 10.69
N MET A 443 -18.25 -22.45 11.30
CA MET A 443 -18.30 -23.29 12.51
C MET A 443 -18.97 -22.54 13.66
N ILE A 444 -18.58 -21.28 13.90
CA ILE A 444 -19.16 -20.45 14.97
C ILE A 444 -20.66 -20.20 14.71
N ASP A 445 -21.04 -19.91 13.46
CA ASP A 445 -22.44 -19.73 13.06
C ASP A 445 -23.26 -21.02 13.29
N GLN A 446 -22.71 -22.17 12.93
CA GLN A 446 -23.35 -23.48 13.16
C GLN A 446 -23.55 -23.75 14.66
N TYR A 447 -22.52 -23.56 15.49
CA TYR A 447 -22.65 -23.71 16.95
C TYR A 447 -23.69 -22.74 17.53
N ARG A 448 -23.77 -21.50 17.02
CA ARG A 448 -24.80 -20.54 17.44
C ARG A 448 -26.20 -21.07 17.11
N VAL A 449 -26.41 -21.56 15.90
CA VAL A 449 -27.71 -22.10 15.46
C VAL A 449 -28.09 -23.35 16.26
N ASP A 450 -27.16 -24.28 16.46
CA ASP A 450 -27.41 -25.52 17.21
C ASP A 450 -27.79 -25.21 18.67
N PHE A 451 -27.09 -24.25 19.28
CA PHE A 451 -27.37 -23.80 20.64
C PHE A 451 -28.78 -23.20 20.76
N ILE A 452 -29.17 -22.31 19.82
CA ILE A 452 -30.50 -21.70 19.80
C ILE A 452 -31.60 -22.75 19.57
N SER A 453 -31.33 -23.79 18.77
CA SER A 453 -32.30 -24.84 18.47
C SER A 453 -32.63 -25.75 19.66
N SER A 454 -31.82 -25.71 20.72
CA SER A 454 -31.93 -26.59 21.90
C SER A 454 -33.03 -26.17 22.91
N ASN A 455 -34.11 -25.55 22.42
CA ASN A 455 -35.31 -25.17 23.18
C ASN A 455 -35.05 -24.15 24.33
N LEU A 456 -34.09 -23.25 24.12
CA LEU A 456 -33.77 -22.15 25.03
C LEU A 456 -34.80 -21.02 24.92
N LYS A 457 -35.29 -20.54 26.06
CA LYS A 457 -36.10 -19.32 26.11
C LYS A 457 -35.19 -18.11 25.93
N MET A 458 -35.46 -17.33 24.89
CA MET A 458 -34.71 -16.12 24.59
C MET A 458 -35.43 -14.89 25.13
N SER A 459 -34.71 -14.02 25.83
CA SER A 459 -35.25 -12.71 26.19
C SER A 459 -35.28 -11.78 24.97
N GLN A 460 -36.00 -10.65 25.08
CA GLN A 460 -36.00 -9.63 24.02
C GLN A 460 -34.59 -9.07 23.74
N GLU A 461 -33.71 -9.04 24.76
CA GLU A 461 -32.31 -8.61 24.60
C GLU A 461 -31.50 -9.63 23.79
N ASP A 462 -31.76 -10.92 23.99
CA ASP A 462 -31.10 -12.00 23.26
C ASP A 462 -31.56 -12.03 21.80
N LEU A 463 -32.85 -11.75 21.55
CA LEU A 463 -33.38 -11.60 20.20
C LEU A 463 -32.76 -10.41 19.45
N LEU A 464 -32.60 -9.26 20.11
CA LEU A 464 -31.90 -8.11 19.53
C LEU A 464 -30.42 -8.41 19.28
N GLN A 465 -29.74 -9.07 20.22
CA GLN A 465 -28.35 -9.48 20.05
C GLN A 465 -28.19 -10.43 18.86
N LEU A 466 -29.11 -11.37 18.71
CA LEU A 466 -29.14 -12.30 17.59
C LEU A 466 -29.37 -11.59 16.25
N ALA A 467 -30.28 -10.61 16.23
CA ALA A 467 -30.53 -9.81 15.03
C ALA A 467 -29.30 -8.97 14.61
N ILE A 468 -28.56 -8.40 15.57
CA ILE A 468 -27.28 -7.71 15.32
C ILE A 468 -26.30 -8.66 14.64
N THR A 469 -26.11 -9.86 15.21
CA THR A 469 -25.20 -10.88 14.65
C THR A 469 -25.63 -11.35 13.27
N ASP A 470 -26.93 -11.56 13.03
CA ASP A 470 -27.44 -11.98 11.73
C ASP A 470 -27.16 -10.91 10.64
N HIS A 471 -27.19 -9.62 10.97
CA HIS A 471 -26.86 -8.54 10.03
C HIS A 471 -25.36 -8.44 9.73
N LEU A 472 -24.51 -8.64 10.75
CA LEU A 472 -23.06 -8.75 10.56
C LEU A 472 -22.71 -9.92 9.63
N LEU A 473 -23.36 -11.06 9.81
CA LEU A 473 -23.16 -12.24 8.96
C LEU A 473 -23.61 -12.03 7.52
N TRP A 474 -24.63 -11.22 7.26
CA TRP A 474 -25.01 -10.88 5.88
C TRP A 474 -23.92 -10.08 5.17
N ARG A 475 -23.36 -9.06 5.83
CA ARG A 475 -22.19 -8.34 5.30
C ARG A 475 -21.03 -9.29 5.05
N TRP A 476 -20.72 -10.14 6.03
CA TRP A 476 -19.66 -11.14 5.93
C TRP A 476 -19.86 -12.12 4.78
N LYS A 477 -21.09 -12.58 4.53
CA LYS A 477 -21.41 -13.46 3.39
C LYS A 477 -21.15 -12.80 2.05
N ILE A 478 -21.53 -11.53 1.88
CA ILE A 478 -21.25 -10.79 0.65
C ILE A 478 -19.73 -10.56 0.49
N TYR A 479 -19.02 -10.19 1.57
CA TYR A 479 -17.56 -10.10 1.55
C TYR A 479 -16.90 -11.41 1.06
N ASN A 480 -17.31 -12.55 1.62
CA ASN A 480 -16.77 -13.86 1.22
C ASN A 480 -17.23 -14.31 -0.18
N LEU A 481 -18.38 -13.82 -0.67
CA LEU A 481 -18.78 -14.02 -2.06
C LEU A 481 -17.80 -13.33 -3.00
N LEU A 482 -17.42 -12.08 -2.72
CA LEU A 482 -16.46 -11.34 -3.54
C LEU A 482 -15.08 -12.02 -3.57
N LEU A 483 -14.66 -12.61 -2.45
CA LEU A 483 -13.44 -13.41 -2.35
C LEU A 483 -13.56 -14.82 -2.95
N GLY A 484 -14.76 -15.25 -3.34
CA GLY A 484 -15.02 -16.57 -3.93
C GLY A 484 -15.16 -17.73 -2.92
N PHE A 485 -15.15 -17.45 -1.62
CA PHE A 485 -15.29 -18.46 -0.56
C PHE A 485 -16.75 -18.87 -0.31
N GLU A 486 -17.70 -17.96 -0.54
CA GLU A 486 -19.14 -18.22 -0.46
C GLU A 486 -19.75 -18.21 -1.87
N LYS A 487 -20.79 -19.03 -2.08
CA LYS A 487 -21.62 -18.97 -3.29
C LYS A 487 -23.06 -18.63 -2.90
N ILE A 488 -23.58 -17.55 -3.47
CA ILE A 488 -24.94 -17.06 -3.17
C ILE A 488 -25.70 -16.90 -4.48
N ASP A 489 -26.86 -17.55 -4.56
CA ASP A 489 -27.86 -17.26 -5.59
C ASP A 489 -28.73 -16.10 -5.08
N GLU A 490 -28.86 -15.03 -5.86
CA GLU A 490 -29.63 -13.85 -5.52
C GLU A 490 -31.10 -14.16 -5.15
N LYS A 491 -31.65 -15.27 -5.67
CA LYS A 491 -33.03 -15.73 -5.40
C LYS A 491 -33.18 -16.39 -4.03
N THR A 492 -32.08 -16.87 -3.45
CA THR A 492 -32.07 -17.51 -2.12
C THR A 492 -31.96 -16.50 -0.98
N ILE A 493 -31.67 -15.23 -1.29
CA ILE A 493 -31.60 -14.16 -0.30
C ILE A 493 -33.02 -13.79 0.16
N ALA A 494 -33.31 -14.12 1.42
CA ALA A 494 -34.58 -13.78 2.06
C ALA A 494 -34.88 -12.28 1.96
N SER A 495 -36.16 -11.93 1.86
CA SER A 495 -36.60 -10.54 1.94
C SER A 495 -36.38 -9.97 3.35
N HIS A 496 -36.38 -8.64 3.47
CA HIS A 496 -36.32 -7.97 4.78
C HIS A 496 -37.52 -8.30 5.67
N THR A 497 -38.63 -8.82 5.12
CA THR A 497 -39.80 -9.27 5.90
C THR A 497 -39.71 -10.74 6.33
N ASP A 498 -39.05 -11.59 5.53
CA ASP A 498 -38.96 -13.03 5.78
C ASP A 498 -37.78 -13.41 6.69
N CYS A 499 -36.83 -12.49 6.89
CA CYS A 499 -35.70 -12.68 7.79
C CYS A 499 -36.17 -12.68 9.27
N ARG A 500 -35.32 -13.20 10.18
CA ARG A 500 -35.64 -13.28 11.62
C ARG A 500 -35.96 -11.91 12.21
N LEU A 501 -35.16 -10.89 11.88
CA LEU A 501 -35.43 -9.52 12.30
C LEU A 501 -36.75 -9.01 11.73
N GLY A 502 -37.03 -9.24 10.45
CA GLY A 502 -38.28 -8.85 9.79
C GLY A 502 -39.52 -9.42 10.47
N LYS A 503 -39.52 -10.73 10.74
CA LYS A 503 -40.62 -11.40 11.45
C LYS A 503 -40.84 -10.83 12.84
N TRP A 504 -39.77 -10.53 13.57
CA TRP A 504 -39.86 -9.90 14.89
C TRP A 504 -40.31 -8.43 14.80
N TYR A 505 -39.74 -7.67 13.85
CA TYR A 505 -40.02 -6.26 13.60
C TYR A 505 -41.50 -6.02 13.29
N TYR A 506 -42.03 -6.70 12.28
CA TYR A 506 -43.43 -6.57 11.86
C TYR A 506 -44.42 -7.29 12.80
N GLY A 507 -43.93 -8.16 13.68
CA GLY A 507 -44.71 -8.92 14.67
C GLY A 507 -44.64 -8.30 16.07
N THR A 508 -43.96 -9.00 16.99
CA THR A 508 -43.90 -8.67 18.42
C THR A 508 -43.30 -7.30 18.70
N ALA A 509 -42.28 -6.87 17.96
CA ALA A 509 -41.62 -5.59 18.18
C ALA A 509 -42.56 -4.40 17.92
N LYS A 510 -43.45 -4.51 16.93
CA LYS A 510 -44.45 -3.48 16.64
C LYS A 510 -45.39 -3.25 17.82
N GLN A 511 -45.76 -4.31 18.53
CA GLN A 511 -46.64 -4.23 19.69
C GLN A 511 -45.93 -3.60 20.90
N LEU A 512 -44.65 -3.92 21.11
CA LEU A 512 -43.88 -3.49 22.27
C LEU A 512 -43.19 -2.13 22.10
N PHE A 513 -42.67 -1.84 20.91
CA PHE A 513 -41.78 -0.71 20.64
C PHE A 513 -42.25 0.23 19.53
N GLY A 514 -43.43 0.00 18.94
CA GLY A 514 -43.92 0.73 17.76
C GLY A 514 -43.97 2.26 17.90
N ASN A 515 -44.04 2.78 19.13
CA ASN A 515 -44.06 4.22 19.42
C ASN A 515 -42.66 4.84 19.57
N THR A 516 -41.60 4.03 19.65
CA THR A 516 -40.23 4.52 19.84
C THR A 516 -39.63 5.05 18.53
N GLU A 517 -38.75 6.03 18.64
CA GLU A 517 -38.01 6.57 17.49
C GLU A 517 -37.06 5.52 16.90
N ALA A 518 -36.37 4.76 17.75
CA ALA A 518 -35.49 3.67 17.33
C ALA A 518 -36.22 2.64 16.46
N TYR A 519 -37.48 2.29 16.79
CA TYR A 519 -38.28 1.36 15.97
C TYR A 519 -38.59 1.90 14.57
N ARG A 520 -38.80 3.20 14.42
CA ARG A 520 -39.07 3.79 13.10
C ARG A 520 -37.81 3.92 12.24
N ASN A 521 -36.67 4.19 12.87
CA ASN A 521 -35.42 4.47 12.15
C ASN A 521 -34.74 3.22 11.56
N ILE A 522 -35.10 2.01 12.00
CA ILE A 522 -34.46 0.77 11.52
C ILE A 522 -34.96 0.30 10.14
N GLU A 523 -36.18 0.65 9.73
CA GLU A 523 -36.84 0.04 8.57
C GLU A 523 -36.14 0.36 7.25
N ALA A 524 -35.89 1.65 6.98
CA ALA A 524 -35.22 2.09 5.77
C ALA A 524 -33.81 1.48 5.59
N PRO A 525 -32.89 1.57 6.58
CA PRO A 525 -31.57 0.96 6.43
C PRO A 525 -31.63 -0.58 6.38
N HIS A 526 -32.58 -1.23 7.06
CA HIS A 526 -32.78 -2.67 6.99
C HIS A 526 -33.22 -3.14 5.59
N ILE A 527 -34.16 -2.43 4.94
CA ILE A 527 -34.54 -2.68 3.54
C ILE A 527 -33.31 -2.55 2.64
N ARG A 528 -32.53 -1.47 2.82
CA ARG A 528 -31.36 -1.17 2.01
C ARG A 528 -30.29 -2.27 2.09
N VAL A 529 -30.05 -2.84 3.28
CA VAL A 529 -29.12 -3.98 3.45
C VAL A 529 -29.50 -5.16 2.56
N HIS A 530 -30.78 -5.55 2.53
CA HIS A 530 -31.25 -6.68 1.73
C HIS A 530 -31.23 -6.40 0.22
N GLU A 531 -31.55 -5.18 -0.19
CA GLU A 531 -31.47 -4.76 -1.60
C GLU A 531 -30.02 -4.79 -2.10
N LEU A 532 -29.10 -4.19 -1.34
CA LEU A 532 -27.68 -4.16 -1.68
C LEU A 532 -27.04 -5.55 -1.66
N ALA A 533 -27.46 -6.43 -0.75
CA ALA A 533 -26.97 -7.81 -0.72
C ALA A 533 -27.37 -8.57 -2.00
N LYS A 534 -28.61 -8.37 -2.49
CA LYS A 534 -29.08 -8.95 -3.75
C LYS A 534 -28.34 -8.38 -4.94
N GLU A 535 -28.17 -7.07 -4.98
CA GLU A 535 -27.47 -6.39 -6.07
C GLU A 535 -25.99 -6.80 -6.12
N ALA A 536 -25.31 -6.90 -4.97
CA ALA A 536 -23.93 -7.36 -4.90
C ALA A 536 -23.79 -8.80 -5.43
N ALA A 537 -24.69 -9.70 -5.02
CA ALA A 537 -24.67 -11.09 -5.49
C ALA A 537 -24.93 -11.19 -7.00
N GLN A 538 -25.91 -10.43 -7.51
CA GLN A 538 -26.22 -10.39 -8.93
C GLN A 538 -25.05 -9.83 -9.75
N ALA A 539 -24.44 -8.72 -9.32
CA ALA A 539 -23.31 -8.10 -10.00
C ALA A 539 -22.10 -9.04 -10.05
N TYR A 540 -21.78 -9.71 -8.94
CA TYR A 540 -20.71 -10.70 -8.89
C TYR A 540 -20.97 -11.89 -9.82
N ASN A 541 -22.18 -12.47 -9.77
CA ASN A 541 -22.57 -13.60 -10.62
C ASN A 541 -22.56 -13.24 -12.13
N GLN A 542 -22.72 -11.97 -12.48
CA GLN A 542 -22.60 -11.44 -13.85
C GLN A 542 -21.17 -11.07 -14.25
N GLY A 543 -20.18 -11.23 -13.35
CA GLY A 543 -18.78 -10.89 -13.59
C GLY A 543 -18.43 -9.41 -13.39
N ASN A 544 -19.38 -8.58 -12.92
CA ASN A 544 -19.13 -7.17 -12.64
C ASN A 544 -18.62 -6.97 -11.20
N LYS A 545 -17.33 -7.28 -10.99
CA LYS A 545 -16.68 -7.16 -9.68
C LYS A 545 -16.72 -5.73 -9.12
N ALA A 546 -16.50 -4.72 -9.96
CA ALA A 546 -16.48 -3.32 -9.54
C ALA A 546 -17.81 -2.86 -8.91
N ARG A 547 -18.95 -3.22 -9.53
CA ARG A 547 -20.27 -2.93 -8.95
C ARG A 547 -20.51 -3.72 -7.67
N ALA A 548 -20.11 -4.99 -7.63
CA ALA A 548 -20.25 -5.82 -6.42
C ALA A 548 -19.49 -5.21 -5.22
N GLU A 549 -18.30 -4.67 -5.44
CA GLU A 549 -17.50 -3.98 -4.42
C GLU A 549 -18.14 -2.67 -3.93
N GLU A 550 -18.70 -1.89 -4.85
CA GLU A 550 -19.45 -0.69 -4.50
C GLU A 550 -20.66 -1.03 -3.63
N CYS A 551 -21.44 -2.06 -4.02
CA CYS A 551 -22.56 -2.54 -3.23
C CYS A 551 -22.13 -3.03 -1.84
N LEU A 552 -20.98 -3.70 -1.70
CA LEU A 552 -20.46 -4.12 -0.40
C LEU A 552 -20.13 -2.92 0.50
N ARG A 553 -19.55 -1.84 -0.04
CA ARG A 553 -19.27 -0.61 0.72
C ARG A 553 -20.55 0.07 1.19
N GLU A 554 -21.54 0.20 0.31
CA GLU A 554 -22.85 0.75 0.66
C GLU A 554 -23.55 -0.14 1.72
N LEU A 555 -23.46 -1.47 1.57
CA LEU A 555 -24.07 -2.43 2.50
C LEU A 555 -23.45 -2.32 3.88
N ALA A 556 -22.12 -2.15 3.97
CA ALA A 556 -21.43 -1.95 5.24
C ALA A 556 -21.88 -0.67 5.96
N HIS A 557 -22.22 0.40 5.21
CA HIS A 557 -22.79 1.61 5.79
C HIS A 557 -24.21 1.37 6.33
N ALA A 558 -25.13 0.85 5.51
CA ALA A 558 -26.50 0.56 5.92
C ALA A 558 -26.57 -0.45 7.08
N SER A 559 -25.71 -1.47 7.07
CA SER A 559 -25.60 -2.47 8.15
C SER A 559 -25.20 -1.83 9.49
N ARG A 560 -24.27 -0.86 9.50
CA ARG A 560 -23.89 -0.13 10.72
C ARG A 560 -25.04 0.68 11.29
N GLU A 561 -25.86 1.31 10.44
CA GLU A 561 -27.05 2.06 10.88
C GLU A 561 -28.08 1.14 11.55
N VAL A 562 -28.33 -0.04 10.96
CA VAL A 562 -29.21 -1.07 11.57
C VAL A 562 -28.67 -1.51 12.93
N ILE A 563 -27.39 -1.86 13.00
CA ILE A 563 -26.75 -2.36 14.25
C ILE A 563 -26.81 -1.29 15.34
N ALA A 564 -26.43 -0.05 15.06
CA ALA A 564 -26.48 1.05 16.02
C ALA A 564 -27.91 1.28 16.58
N THR A 565 -28.92 1.13 15.71
CA THR A 565 -30.33 1.25 16.12
C THR A 565 -30.76 0.09 17.01
N LEU A 566 -30.37 -1.15 16.68
CA LEU A 566 -30.65 -2.34 17.49
C LEU A 566 -29.96 -2.29 18.87
N GLU A 567 -28.71 -1.81 18.93
CA GLU A 567 -28.01 -1.60 20.19
C GLU A 567 -28.71 -0.56 21.06
N THR A 568 -29.17 0.54 20.46
CA THR A 568 -29.94 1.57 21.16
C THR A 568 -31.24 1.00 21.74
N MET A 569 -31.96 0.16 20.97
CA MET A 569 -33.13 -0.56 21.48
C MET A 569 -32.79 -1.47 22.65
N LYS A 570 -31.71 -2.26 22.52
CA LYS A 570 -31.27 -3.20 23.55
C LYS A 570 -30.94 -2.47 24.87
N GLN A 571 -30.20 -1.36 24.78
CA GLN A 571 -29.87 -0.53 25.94
C GLN A 571 -31.11 0.07 26.61
N ASN A 572 -32.12 0.47 25.84
CA ASN A 572 -33.38 0.98 26.38
C ASN A 572 -34.15 -0.10 27.14
N ILE A 573 -34.17 -1.34 26.66
CA ILE A 573 -34.81 -2.47 27.36
C ILE A 573 -34.10 -2.77 28.68
N ILE A 574 -32.77 -2.82 28.67
CA ILE A 574 -31.95 -3.05 29.88
C ILE A 574 -32.24 -1.97 30.93
N ARG A 575 -32.22 -0.69 30.54
CA ARG A 575 -32.52 0.44 31.45
C ARG A 575 -33.93 0.37 32.04
N GLN A 576 -34.93 -0.04 31.27
CA GLN A 576 -36.30 -0.21 31.77
C GLN A 576 -36.38 -1.32 32.83
N LYS A 577 -35.67 -2.44 32.64
CA LYS A 577 -35.60 -3.52 33.64
C LYS A 577 -34.90 -3.08 34.93
N GLU A 578 -33.80 -2.34 34.84
CA GLU A 578 -33.07 -1.84 36.01
C GLU A 578 -33.92 -0.89 36.87
N GLN A 579 -34.73 -0.03 36.25
CA GLN A 579 -35.66 0.86 36.95
C GLN A 579 -36.76 0.09 37.72
N HIS A 580 -37.17 -1.08 37.23
CA HIS A 580 -38.17 -1.93 37.88
C HIS A 580 -37.55 -2.83 38.97
N GLN A 581 -36.31 -3.30 38.78
CA GLN A 581 -35.57 -4.02 39.82
C GLN A 581 -35.22 -3.12 41.01
N GLY A 582 -34.96 -1.83 40.80
CA GLY A 582 -34.68 -0.87 41.87
C GLY A 582 -35.80 -0.70 42.93
N GLN A 583 -37.01 -1.18 42.67
CA GLN A 583 -38.12 -1.13 43.63
C GLN A 583 -38.22 -2.36 44.56
N GLY A 584 -37.40 -3.40 44.37
CA GLY A 584 -37.53 -4.67 45.10
C GLY A 584 -36.26 -5.31 45.68
N VAL A 585 -35.10 -4.66 45.64
CA VAL A 585 -33.82 -5.37 45.86
C VAL A 585 -33.36 -5.37 47.31
N TRP A 586 -33.30 -6.59 47.86
CA TRP A 586 -32.44 -6.99 48.95
C TRP A 586 -30.98 -6.79 48.55
N HIS A 587 -30.36 -5.72 49.05
CA HIS A 587 -28.91 -5.56 48.97
C HIS A 587 -28.24 -6.56 49.93
N VAL A 588 -27.64 -7.63 49.38
CA VAL A 588 -26.68 -8.49 50.10
C VAL A 588 -25.48 -7.67 50.57
#